data_AF-A0A165NEF8-F1
#
_entry.id   AF-A0A165NEF8-F1
#
_cell.length_a   1.000
_cell.length_b   1.000
_cell.length_c   1.000
_cell.angle_alpha   90.00
_cell.angle_beta   90.00
_cell.angle_gamma   90.00
#
_symmetry.space_group_name_H-M   'P 1'
#
loop_
_entity.id
_entity.type
_entity.pdbx_description
1 polymer ?
#
loop_
_entity_poly.entity_id
_entity_poly.type
_entity_poly.pdbx_seq_one_letter_code
_entity_poly.pdbx_strand_id
1 'polypeptide(L)'
;MLSTKVCLIVLSSATLLLTWVSAQELRIEELRDTHRLESASQVELVDQLRAQLDAANAKLAAATSAAAADTSSQQAAFAQLTAELSKAKTLAKEEEEKRTKAISLLKTVRTKLVKAEKDKDDKEKEVAKEREDRERVIAEMKKVEADVERGRSEREREVRALREQFEKEIAHVRERFEREAAARKGQFELDAITTKASISGHHFPPCILIELSAKNSQIATLENSVRSLSAEKASLFDQLQLRQGELESAQSHLETLQSQTGELQYQLREANDRVALLQDELSTQPMSAGGNGANGSVPSEDVARFLREAEGKYEARLSDLRERMRALEKERNDAEEEWSRNLADRSREVERLRRIVGEKDGEYDESVRGMREREKKIGELEALNASLRQEMDDVRSEVAKLQDALEARKELEASLRHEITDFQSRIDAMAEQADDLRSKESQIRATNKTLRDELRKVQQSAALLERQRHPGVGYWSGKGQPSNGSPGNGGDSPVALRASESSEVLSPPGSPRPSSPAVSQRSEEDVNIEYLRNVILQFLEHKEMRPNLVRVLSTILRFTPQETRRLIAKV
;
A
#
# COMPACT_ATOMS: atom_id res chain seq x y z
N MET A 1 -181.66 -42.56 87.91
CA MET A 1 -181.04 -42.74 86.57
C MET A 1 -179.96 -41.70 86.21
N LEU A 2 -179.38 -40.91 87.13
CA LEU A 2 -178.36 -39.90 86.74
C LEU A 2 -176.93 -40.44 86.59
N SER A 3 -176.52 -41.42 87.42
CA SER A 3 -175.09 -41.82 87.53
C SER A 3 -174.46 -42.36 86.24
N THR A 4 -175.21 -43.11 85.43
CA THR A 4 -174.66 -43.77 84.22
C THR A 4 -174.30 -42.81 83.09
N LYS A 5 -174.94 -41.62 82.98
CA LYS A 5 -174.58 -40.63 81.94
C LYS A 5 -173.24 -39.95 82.21
N VAL A 6 -172.86 -39.75 83.47
CA VAL A 6 -171.60 -39.09 83.83
C VAL A 6 -170.39 -39.96 83.45
N CYS A 7 -170.44 -41.26 83.73
CA CYS A 7 -169.35 -42.18 83.44
C CYS A 7 -169.02 -42.27 81.93
N LEU A 8 -170.05 -42.27 81.07
CA LEU A 8 -169.90 -42.29 79.61
C LEU A 8 -169.22 -41.02 79.07
N ILE A 9 -169.50 -39.85 79.65
CA ILE A 9 -168.85 -38.59 79.27
C ILE A 9 -167.37 -38.62 79.68
N VAL A 10 -167.06 -39.06 80.91
CA VAL A 10 -165.67 -39.15 81.40
C VAL A 10 -164.84 -40.12 80.56
N LEU A 11 -165.37 -41.30 80.21
CA LEU A 11 -164.68 -42.26 79.35
C LEU A 11 -164.42 -41.70 77.93
N SER A 12 -165.40 -41.00 77.35
CA SER A 12 -165.25 -40.37 76.04
C SER A 12 -164.21 -39.23 76.04
N SER A 13 -164.19 -38.41 77.11
CA SER A 13 -163.16 -37.38 77.28
C SER A 13 -161.76 -37.98 77.52
N ALA A 14 -161.66 -39.11 78.23
CA ALA A 14 -160.40 -39.79 78.50
C ALA A 14 -159.79 -40.40 77.22
N THR A 15 -160.59 -41.03 76.35
CA THR A 15 -160.09 -41.55 75.07
C THR A 15 -159.72 -40.44 74.09
N LEU A 16 -160.44 -39.30 74.08
CA LEU A 16 -160.06 -38.12 73.31
C LEU A 16 -158.74 -37.50 73.79
N LEU A 17 -158.50 -37.46 75.11
CA LEU A 17 -157.21 -37.01 75.65
C LEU A 17 -156.08 -38.00 75.30
N LEU A 18 -156.32 -39.30 75.39
CA LEU A 18 -155.30 -40.31 75.09
C LEU A 18 -154.88 -40.28 73.60
N THR A 19 -155.83 -40.15 72.68
CA THR A 19 -155.54 -40.02 71.24
C THR A 19 -154.90 -38.68 70.88
N TRP A 20 -155.23 -37.60 71.60
CA TRP A 20 -154.54 -36.32 71.45
C TRP A 20 -153.09 -36.38 71.94
N VAL A 21 -152.82 -37.03 73.09
CA VAL A 21 -151.45 -37.23 73.60
C VAL A 21 -150.63 -38.07 72.62
N SER A 22 -151.14 -39.21 72.14
CA SER A 22 -150.38 -40.04 71.18
C SER A 22 -150.11 -39.32 69.86
N ALA A 23 -151.00 -38.43 69.42
CA ALA A 23 -150.78 -37.59 68.24
C ALA A 23 -149.71 -36.50 68.47
N GLN A 24 -149.59 -35.98 69.69
CA GLN A 24 -148.47 -35.08 70.05
C GLN A 24 -147.15 -35.84 70.18
N GLU A 25 -147.15 -37.05 70.76
CA GLU A 25 -145.95 -37.88 70.87
C GLU A 25 -145.40 -38.28 69.50
N LEU A 26 -146.26 -38.72 68.57
CA LEU A 26 -145.88 -38.97 67.17
C LEU A 26 -145.26 -37.72 66.52
N ARG A 27 -145.91 -36.56 66.66
CA ARG A 27 -145.39 -35.30 66.09
C ARG A 27 -144.08 -34.83 66.72
N ILE A 28 -143.85 -35.15 68.00
CA ILE A 28 -142.58 -34.88 68.69
C ILE A 28 -141.47 -35.82 68.18
N GLU A 29 -141.77 -37.10 67.90
CA GLU A 29 -140.78 -38.02 67.33
C GLU A 29 -140.49 -37.70 65.85
N GLU A 30 -141.50 -37.32 65.06
CA GLU A 30 -141.31 -36.75 63.71
C GLU A 30 -140.39 -35.51 63.74
N LEU A 31 -140.58 -34.60 64.70
CA LEU A 31 -139.71 -33.42 64.88
C LEU A 31 -138.30 -33.78 65.35
N ARG A 32 -138.12 -34.87 66.10
CA ARG A 32 -136.79 -35.39 66.49
C ARG A 32 -136.08 -36.01 65.30
N ASP A 33 -136.78 -36.79 64.48
CA ASP A 33 -136.18 -37.46 63.32
C ASP A 33 -135.90 -36.48 62.17
N THR A 34 -136.73 -35.45 61.96
CA THR A 34 -136.35 -34.35 61.05
C THR A 34 -135.12 -33.61 61.56
N HIS A 35 -135.02 -33.29 62.85
CA HIS A 35 -133.80 -32.68 63.40
C HIS A 35 -132.57 -33.58 63.34
N ARG A 36 -132.71 -34.91 63.51
CA ARG A 36 -131.62 -35.89 63.35
C ARG A 36 -131.13 -35.94 61.91
N LEU A 37 -132.05 -36.06 60.94
CA LEU A 37 -131.73 -36.11 59.52
C LEU A 37 -131.15 -34.78 59.02
N GLU A 38 -131.70 -33.65 59.47
CA GLU A 38 -131.13 -32.33 59.18
C GLU A 38 -129.71 -32.22 59.76
N SER A 39 -129.52 -32.53 61.04
CA SER A 39 -128.19 -32.49 61.69
C SER A 39 -127.18 -33.40 61.00
N ALA A 40 -127.59 -34.61 60.60
CA ALA A 40 -126.76 -35.54 59.84
C ALA A 40 -126.36 -34.95 58.48
N SER A 41 -127.31 -34.42 57.71
CA SER A 41 -127.02 -33.78 56.41
C SER A 41 -126.16 -32.52 56.55
N GLN A 42 -126.31 -31.75 57.62
CA GLN A 42 -125.45 -30.60 57.93
C GLN A 42 -124.02 -31.03 58.28
N VAL A 43 -123.84 -32.12 59.04
CA VAL A 43 -122.53 -32.70 59.35
C VAL A 43 -121.87 -33.27 58.09
N GLU A 44 -122.59 -34.05 57.28
CA GLU A 44 -122.08 -34.55 55.99
C GLU A 44 -121.68 -33.41 55.06
N LEU A 45 -122.46 -32.33 54.98
CA LEU A 45 -122.12 -31.13 54.20
C LEU A 45 -120.86 -30.43 54.74
N VAL A 46 -120.72 -30.31 56.07
CA VAL A 46 -119.53 -29.72 56.70
C VAL A 46 -118.28 -30.57 56.43
N ASP A 47 -118.36 -31.89 56.50
CA ASP A 47 -117.22 -32.77 56.24
C ASP A 47 -116.91 -32.89 54.75
N GLN A 48 -117.89 -32.80 53.85
CA GLN A 48 -117.67 -32.61 52.42
C GLN A 48 -116.95 -31.27 52.13
N LEU A 49 -117.36 -30.17 52.77
CA LEU A 49 -116.72 -28.87 52.62
C LEU A 49 -115.29 -28.86 53.19
N ARG A 50 -115.03 -29.56 54.29
CA ARG A 50 -113.66 -29.79 54.83
C ARG A 50 -112.80 -30.60 53.85
N ALA A 51 -113.30 -31.72 53.35
CA ALA A 51 -112.58 -32.53 52.36
C ALA A 51 -112.29 -31.75 51.06
N GLN A 52 -113.20 -30.87 50.62
CA GLN A 52 -112.96 -29.94 49.51
C GLN A 52 -111.92 -28.87 49.85
N LEU A 53 -111.94 -28.31 51.08
CA LEU A 53 -110.95 -27.34 51.56
C LEU A 53 -109.55 -27.96 51.61
N ASP A 54 -109.41 -29.16 52.17
CA ASP A 54 -108.12 -29.86 52.27
C ASP A 54 -107.61 -30.30 50.89
N ALA A 55 -108.49 -30.75 49.99
CA ALA A 55 -108.12 -31.02 48.60
C ALA A 55 -107.72 -29.75 47.82
N ALA A 56 -108.31 -28.59 48.13
CA ALA A 56 -107.91 -27.30 47.56
C ALA A 56 -106.57 -26.82 48.14
N ASN A 57 -106.37 -26.91 49.46
CA ASN A 57 -105.12 -26.59 50.14
C ASN A 57 -103.96 -27.47 49.65
N ALA A 58 -104.17 -28.77 49.47
CA ALA A 58 -103.17 -29.69 48.92
C ALA A 58 -102.80 -29.33 47.46
N LYS A 59 -103.77 -28.96 46.62
CA LYS A 59 -103.52 -28.46 45.27
C LYS A 59 -102.76 -27.12 45.27
N LEU A 60 -103.07 -26.22 46.20
CA LEU A 60 -102.40 -24.92 46.33
C LEU A 60 -100.96 -25.08 46.85
N ALA A 61 -100.72 -25.98 47.81
CA ALA A 61 -99.39 -26.37 48.27
C ALA A 61 -98.55 -27.01 47.15
N ALA A 62 -99.15 -27.91 46.36
CA ALA A 62 -98.49 -28.50 45.19
C ALA A 62 -98.16 -27.41 44.15
N ALA A 63 -99.11 -26.56 43.78
CA ALA A 63 -98.91 -25.49 42.79
C ALA A 63 -97.86 -24.45 43.24
N THR A 64 -97.83 -24.07 44.52
CA THR A 64 -96.82 -23.15 45.06
C THR A 64 -95.44 -23.78 45.15
N SER A 65 -95.34 -25.07 45.51
CA SER A 65 -94.06 -25.80 45.47
C SER A 65 -93.51 -25.97 44.04
N ALA A 66 -94.38 -26.23 43.06
CA ALA A 66 -94.01 -26.26 41.64
C ALA A 66 -93.54 -24.88 41.15
N ALA A 67 -94.30 -23.82 41.44
CA ALA A 67 -93.90 -22.45 41.09
C ALA A 67 -92.58 -22.02 41.76
N ALA A 68 -92.30 -22.47 42.98
CA ALA A 68 -91.02 -22.24 43.65
C ALA A 68 -89.86 -23.01 42.98
N ALA A 69 -90.09 -24.26 42.58
CA ALA A 69 -89.14 -25.04 41.80
C ALA A 69 -88.86 -24.38 40.43
N ASP A 70 -89.90 -24.03 39.68
CA ASP A 70 -89.78 -23.37 38.38
C ASP A 70 -89.09 -22.02 38.47
N THR A 71 -89.43 -21.18 39.46
CA THR A 71 -88.75 -19.87 39.64
C THR A 71 -87.30 -20.02 40.08
N SER A 72 -86.95 -20.99 40.93
CA SER A 72 -85.53 -21.27 41.25
C SER A 72 -84.75 -21.81 40.06
N SER A 73 -85.37 -22.66 39.22
CA SER A 73 -84.80 -23.15 37.96
C SER A 73 -84.58 -22.00 36.96
N GLN A 74 -85.57 -21.11 36.80
CA GLN A 74 -85.46 -19.91 35.96
C GLN A 74 -84.40 -18.93 36.48
N GLN A 75 -84.28 -18.75 37.80
CA GLN A 75 -83.21 -17.95 38.41
C GLN A 75 -81.82 -18.56 38.15
N ALA A 76 -81.67 -19.88 38.26
CA ALA A 76 -80.43 -20.57 37.95
C ALA A 76 -80.06 -20.45 36.46
N ALA A 77 -81.03 -20.62 35.55
CA ALA A 77 -80.84 -20.41 34.12
C ALA A 77 -80.47 -18.94 33.78
N PHE A 78 -81.11 -17.97 34.44
CA PHE A 78 -80.78 -16.55 34.26
C PHE A 78 -79.39 -16.20 34.81
N ALA A 79 -78.98 -16.80 35.92
CA ALA A 79 -77.61 -16.67 36.46
C ALA A 79 -76.56 -17.28 35.51
N GLN A 80 -76.86 -18.42 34.89
CA GLN A 80 -75.99 -19.03 33.86
C GLN A 80 -75.90 -18.14 32.61
N LEU A 81 -77.04 -17.72 32.04
CA LEU A 81 -77.07 -16.86 30.85
C LEU A 81 -76.40 -15.50 31.08
N THR A 82 -76.55 -14.90 32.26
CA THR A 82 -75.83 -13.64 32.59
C THR A 82 -74.32 -13.85 32.79
N ALA A 83 -73.89 -15.00 33.32
CA ALA A 83 -72.48 -15.37 33.40
C ALA A 83 -71.87 -15.70 32.02
N GLU A 84 -72.61 -16.34 31.13
CA GLU A 84 -72.18 -16.59 29.75
C GLU A 84 -72.11 -15.30 28.94
N LEU A 85 -73.12 -14.43 29.08
CA LEU A 85 -73.16 -13.11 28.46
C LEU A 85 -72.03 -12.19 28.97
N SER A 86 -71.57 -12.36 30.22
CA SER A 86 -70.39 -11.63 30.71
C SER A 86 -69.09 -12.16 30.10
N LYS A 87 -68.90 -13.49 30.00
CA LYS A 87 -67.75 -14.13 29.32
C LYS A 87 -67.70 -13.79 27.82
N ALA A 88 -68.85 -13.80 27.14
CA ALA A 88 -68.94 -13.40 25.73
C ALA A 88 -68.51 -11.92 25.55
N LYS A 89 -68.87 -11.04 26.49
CA LYS A 89 -68.44 -9.63 26.49
C LYS A 89 -66.95 -9.44 26.77
N THR A 90 -66.30 -10.26 27.60
CA THR A 90 -64.84 -10.18 27.79
C THR A 90 -64.10 -10.68 26.56
N LEU A 91 -64.49 -11.83 26.01
CA LEU A 91 -63.89 -12.39 24.79
C LEU A 91 -64.05 -11.44 23.59
N ALA A 92 -65.20 -10.78 23.43
CA ALA A 92 -65.40 -9.79 22.37
C ALA A 92 -64.42 -8.60 22.50
N LYS A 93 -64.22 -8.07 23.72
CA LYS A 93 -63.24 -7.01 23.99
C LYS A 93 -61.80 -7.44 23.74
N GLU A 94 -61.44 -8.67 24.15
CA GLU A 94 -60.11 -9.22 23.89
C GLU A 94 -59.84 -9.37 22.39
N GLU A 95 -60.84 -9.77 21.59
CA GLU A 95 -60.73 -9.81 20.13
C GLU A 95 -60.68 -8.41 19.50
N GLU A 96 -61.41 -7.42 20.01
CA GLU A 96 -61.29 -6.02 19.58
C GLU A 96 -59.90 -5.44 19.91
N GLU A 97 -59.33 -5.77 21.07
CA GLU A 97 -57.95 -5.43 21.42
C GLU A 97 -56.93 -6.13 20.51
N LYS A 98 -57.09 -7.41 20.19
CA LYS A 98 -56.21 -8.12 19.24
C LYS A 98 -56.30 -7.50 17.84
N ARG A 99 -57.50 -7.16 17.37
CA ARG A 99 -57.74 -6.50 16.08
C ARG A 99 -57.12 -5.11 16.02
N THR A 100 -57.29 -4.28 17.04
CA THR A 100 -56.69 -2.93 17.09
C THR A 100 -55.17 -2.98 17.17
N LYS A 101 -54.59 -3.91 17.94
CA LYS A 101 -53.14 -4.19 17.98
C LYS A 101 -52.61 -4.69 16.63
N ALA A 102 -53.33 -5.60 15.95
CA ALA A 102 -52.98 -6.05 14.60
C ALA A 102 -53.03 -4.89 13.57
N ILE A 103 -54.05 -4.03 13.63
CA ILE A 103 -54.17 -2.85 12.75
C ILE A 103 -53.04 -1.84 13.01
N SER A 104 -52.61 -1.62 14.24
CA SER A 104 -51.49 -0.71 14.52
C SER A 104 -50.14 -1.28 14.07
N LEU A 105 -49.92 -2.58 14.21
CA LEU A 105 -48.77 -3.29 13.64
C LEU A 105 -48.77 -3.22 12.10
N LEU A 106 -49.89 -3.50 11.44
CA LEU A 106 -50.02 -3.42 9.98
C LEU A 106 -49.80 -1.98 9.46
N LYS A 107 -50.29 -0.95 10.17
CA LYS A 107 -49.97 0.45 9.86
C LYS A 107 -48.47 0.73 9.96
N THR A 108 -47.81 0.19 11.00
CA THR A 108 -46.36 0.36 11.23
C THR A 108 -45.51 -0.39 10.19
N VAL A 109 -45.94 -1.59 9.77
CA VAL A 109 -45.31 -2.33 8.68
C VAL A 109 -45.49 -1.59 7.36
N ARG A 110 -46.69 -1.07 7.07
CA ARG A 110 -46.94 -0.28 5.85
C ARG A 110 -46.10 1.00 5.79
N THR A 111 -45.95 1.75 6.88
CA THR A 111 -45.10 2.96 6.89
C THR A 111 -43.62 2.63 6.77
N LYS A 112 -43.14 1.52 7.35
CA LYS A 112 -41.78 1.03 7.15
C LYS A 112 -41.53 0.56 5.71
N LEU A 113 -42.49 -0.13 5.11
CA LEU A 113 -42.40 -0.64 3.74
C LEU A 113 -42.38 0.51 2.73
N VAL A 114 -43.32 1.46 2.81
CA VAL A 114 -43.34 2.67 1.96
C VAL A 114 -42.07 3.52 2.15
N LYS A 115 -41.50 3.56 3.37
CA LYS A 115 -40.19 4.19 3.56
C LYS A 115 -39.08 3.40 2.86
N ALA A 116 -39.03 2.07 3.01
CA ALA A 116 -38.00 1.23 2.38
C ALA A 116 -38.07 1.25 0.84
N GLU A 117 -39.27 1.34 0.27
CA GLU A 117 -39.47 1.60 -1.16
C GLU A 117 -38.87 2.95 -1.57
N LYS A 118 -39.22 4.04 -0.87
CA LYS A 118 -38.64 5.36 -1.17
C LYS A 118 -37.11 5.39 -0.97
N ASP A 119 -36.61 4.83 0.14
CA ASP A 119 -35.18 4.73 0.45
C ASP A 119 -34.42 3.83 -0.56
N LYS A 120 -35.13 3.00 -1.36
CA LYS A 120 -34.61 2.24 -2.51
C LYS A 120 -34.66 3.08 -3.79
N ASP A 121 -35.80 3.67 -4.12
CA ASP A 121 -35.98 4.52 -5.31
C ASP A 121 -34.98 5.68 -5.33
N ASP A 122 -34.74 6.32 -4.18
CA ASP A 122 -33.78 7.42 -4.08
C ASP A 122 -32.32 6.93 -4.23
N LYS A 123 -31.99 5.71 -3.77
CA LYS A 123 -30.68 5.08 -4.05
C LYS A 123 -30.51 4.69 -5.51
N GLU A 124 -31.55 4.19 -6.17
CA GLU A 124 -31.52 3.84 -7.59
C GLU A 124 -31.32 5.09 -8.46
N LYS A 125 -31.85 6.25 -8.06
CA LYS A 125 -31.57 7.55 -8.69
C LYS A 125 -30.11 7.99 -8.49
N GLU A 126 -29.55 7.90 -7.29
CA GLU A 126 -28.13 8.27 -7.10
C GLU A 126 -27.19 7.32 -7.86
N VAL A 127 -27.46 6.00 -7.87
CA VAL A 127 -26.70 5.03 -8.70
C VAL A 127 -26.84 5.31 -10.20
N ALA A 128 -28.00 5.80 -10.66
CA ALA A 128 -28.17 6.23 -12.05
C ALA A 128 -27.35 7.48 -12.39
N LYS A 129 -27.35 8.51 -11.52
CA LYS A 129 -26.50 9.69 -11.69
C LYS A 129 -25.01 9.33 -11.67
N GLU A 130 -24.57 8.52 -10.71
CA GLU A 130 -23.19 8.06 -10.64
C GLU A 130 -22.76 7.32 -11.91
N ARG A 131 -23.65 6.57 -12.57
CA ARG A 131 -23.36 5.97 -13.87
C ARG A 131 -23.24 7.02 -14.97
N GLU A 132 -24.18 7.97 -15.06
CA GLU A 132 -24.12 9.05 -16.05
C GLU A 132 -22.85 9.89 -15.90
N ASP A 133 -22.47 10.25 -14.67
CA ASP A 133 -21.25 11.02 -14.40
C ASP A 133 -19.96 10.20 -14.66
N ARG A 134 -19.94 8.90 -14.37
CA ARG A 134 -18.84 8.01 -14.79
C ARG A 134 -18.75 7.90 -16.32
N GLU A 135 -19.88 7.82 -17.03
CA GLU A 135 -19.92 7.78 -18.51
C GLU A 135 -19.45 9.10 -19.12
N ARG A 136 -19.83 10.25 -18.54
CA ARG A 136 -19.30 11.59 -18.89
C ARG A 136 -17.79 11.66 -18.71
N VAL A 137 -17.27 11.25 -17.54
CA VAL A 137 -15.82 11.22 -17.25
C VAL A 137 -15.08 10.30 -18.24
N ILE A 138 -15.63 9.13 -18.59
CA ILE A 138 -15.04 8.23 -19.58
C ILE A 138 -15.04 8.87 -20.99
N ALA A 139 -16.07 9.64 -21.35
CA ALA A 139 -16.12 10.36 -22.62
C ALA A 139 -15.10 11.52 -22.66
N GLU A 140 -14.94 12.26 -21.56
CA GLU A 140 -13.93 13.31 -21.44
C GLU A 140 -12.50 12.75 -21.45
N MET A 141 -12.23 11.65 -20.74
CA MET A 141 -10.93 10.97 -20.79
C MET A 141 -10.56 10.53 -22.21
N LYS A 142 -11.49 9.92 -22.95
CA LYS A 142 -11.28 9.53 -24.37
C LYS A 142 -11.02 10.73 -25.28
N LYS A 143 -11.66 11.88 -25.01
CA LYS A 143 -11.41 13.11 -25.74
C LYS A 143 -10.00 13.66 -25.45
N VAL A 144 -9.61 13.73 -24.18
CA VAL A 144 -8.27 14.16 -23.76
C VAL A 144 -7.19 13.22 -24.31
N GLU A 145 -7.42 11.90 -24.31
CA GLU A 145 -6.53 10.90 -24.91
C GLU A 145 -6.35 11.15 -26.43
N ALA A 146 -7.45 11.39 -27.16
CA ALA A 146 -7.40 11.72 -28.58
C ALA A 146 -6.74 13.08 -28.88
N ASP A 147 -6.87 14.06 -27.99
CA ASP A 147 -6.19 15.36 -28.11
C ASP A 147 -4.67 15.24 -27.81
N VAL A 148 -4.30 14.43 -26.81
CA VAL A 148 -2.89 14.11 -26.47
C VAL A 148 -2.22 13.33 -27.61
N GLU A 149 -2.88 12.33 -28.19
CA GLU A 149 -2.32 11.53 -29.27
C GLU A 149 -2.19 12.34 -30.57
N ARG A 150 -3.13 13.26 -30.84
CA ARG A 150 -2.98 14.25 -31.92
C ARG A 150 -1.74 15.11 -31.70
N GLY A 151 -1.59 15.71 -30.52
CA GLY A 151 -0.44 16.56 -30.17
C GLY A 151 0.90 15.82 -30.15
N ARG A 152 0.92 14.53 -29.81
CA ARG A 152 2.09 13.65 -30.01
C ARG A 152 2.43 13.52 -31.50
N SER A 153 1.44 13.16 -32.32
CA SER A 153 1.64 12.98 -33.76
C SER A 153 2.08 14.28 -34.46
N GLU A 154 1.63 15.45 -33.99
CA GLU A 154 2.05 16.77 -34.47
C GLU A 154 3.51 17.05 -34.11
N ARG A 155 3.89 16.91 -32.83
CA ARG A 155 5.29 17.05 -32.38
C ARG A 155 6.23 16.06 -33.07
N GLU A 156 5.80 14.84 -33.35
CA GLU A 156 6.60 13.88 -34.12
C GLU A 156 6.80 14.30 -35.58
N ARG A 157 5.83 14.97 -36.20
CA ARG A 157 5.98 15.53 -37.56
C ARG A 157 6.93 16.72 -37.53
N GLU A 158 6.82 17.59 -36.53
CA GLU A 158 7.74 18.72 -36.30
C GLU A 158 9.18 18.23 -36.08
N VAL A 159 9.39 17.27 -35.18
CA VAL A 159 10.72 16.67 -34.91
C VAL A 159 11.28 15.96 -36.15
N ARG A 160 10.45 15.30 -36.96
CA ARG A 160 10.88 14.73 -38.24
C ARG A 160 11.26 15.81 -39.26
N ALA A 161 10.46 16.86 -39.41
CA ALA A 161 10.74 17.97 -40.32
C ALA A 161 12.02 18.73 -39.91
N LEU A 162 12.23 18.97 -38.62
CA LEU A 162 13.46 19.58 -38.09
C LEU A 162 14.68 18.69 -38.32
N ARG A 163 14.58 17.37 -38.12
CA ARG A 163 15.66 16.43 -38.47
C ARG A 163 15.97 16.45 -39.96
N GLU A 164 14.96 16.42 -40.82
CA GLU A 164 15.13 16.49 -42.27
C GLU A 164 15.73 17.83 -42.72
N GLN A 165 15.40 18.93 -42.04
CA GLN A 165 16.05 20.24 -42.25
C GLN A 165 17.52 20.21 -41.83
N PHE A 166 17.86 19.74 -40.62
CA PHE A 166 19.25 19.61 -40.18
C PHE A 166 20.07 18.65 -41.05
N GLU A 167 19.50 17.55 -41.53
CA GLU A 167 20.16 16.63 -42.47
C GLU A 167 20.45 17.31 -43.82
N LYS A 168 19.50 18.13 -44.33
CA LYS A 168 19.72 18.95 -45.54
C LYS A 168 20.76 20.04 -45.33
N GLU A 169 20.77 20.70 -44.18
CA GLU A 169 21.80 21.70 -43.83
C GLU A 169 23.18 21.05 -43.72
N ILE A 170 23.31 19.91 -43.03
CA ILE A 170 24.55 19.14 -42.92
C ILE A 170 25.02 18.66 -44.31
N ALA A 171 24.11 18.20 -45.17
CA ALA A 171 24.43 17.81 -46.54
C ALA A 171 24.93 19.01 -47.36
N HIS A 172 24.23 20.15 -47.32
CA HIS A 172 24.63 21.37 -48.01
C HIS A 172 25.97 21.94 -47.50
N VAL A 173 26.22 21.88 -46.19
CA VAL A 173 27.50 22.29 -45.58
C VAL A 173 28.63 21.35 -45.99
N ARG A 174 28.40 20.03 -46.03
CA ARG A 174 29.37 19.05 -46.57
C ARG A 174 29.66 19.31 -48.04
N GLU A 175 28.64 19.43 -48.88
CA GLU A 175 28.79 19.70 -50.31
C GLU A 175 29.52 21.03 -50.55
N ARG A 176 29.25 22.06 -49.72
CA ARG A 176 30.01 23.31 -49.74
C ARG A 176 31.49 23.07 -49.37
N PHE A 177 31.79 22.36 -48.29
CA PHE A 177 33.18 22.07 -47.91
C PHE A 177 33.91 21.19 -48.95
N GLU A 178 33.21 20.25 -49.59
CA GLU A 178 33.73 19.43 -50.69
C GLU A 178 34.00 20.28 -51.93
N ARG A 179 33.08 21.18 -52.31
CA ARG A 179 33.30 22.16 -53.39
C ARG A 179 34.45 23.13 -53.07
N GLU A 180 34.55 23.64 -51.84
CA GLU A 180 35.69 24.47 -51.41
C GLU A 180 37.01 23.69 -51.37
N ALA A 181 37.01 22.42 -50.97
CA ALA A 181 38.19 21.57 -50.96
C ALA A 181 38.63 21.18 -52.38
N ALA A 182 37.69 20.91 -53.28
CA ALA A 182 37.94 20.69 -54.71
C ALA A 182 38.46 21.98 -55.38
N ALA A 183 37.88 23.14 -55.08
CA ALA A 183 38.36 24.43 -55.55
C ALA A 183 39.78 24.74 -55.03
N ARG A 184 40.07 24.52 -53.73
CA ARG A 184 41.44 24.65 -53.20
C ARG A 184 42.41 23.66 -53.85
N LYS A 185 42.03 22.41 -54.10
CA LYS A 185 42.86 21.44 -54.83
C LYS A 185 43.15 21.90 -56.26
N GLY A 186 42.11 22.25 -57.02
CA GLY A 186 42.26 22.79 -58.38
C GLY A 186 43.08 24.08 -58.40
N GLN A 187 42.98 24.93 -57.37
CA GLN A 187 43.82 26.12 -57.24
C GLN A 187 45.27 25.77 -56.86
N PHE A 188 45.53 24.83 -55.95
CA PHE A 188 46.88 24.33 -55.69
C PHE A 188 47.50 23.61 -56.89
N GLU A 189 46.69 22.93 -57.71
CA GLU A 189 47.12 22.32 -58.97
C GLU A 189 47.42 23.40 -60.02
N LEU A 190 46.59 24.44 -60.14
CA LEU A 190 46.86 25.60 -60.99
C LEU A 190 48.06 26.41 -60.51
N ASP A 191 48.27 26.58 -59.20
CA ASP A 191 49.42 27.26 -58.62
C ASP A 191 50.68 26.39 -58.77
N ALA A 192 50.59 25.06 -58.64
CA ALA A 192 51.68 24.14 -58.93
C ALA A 192 52.04 24.13 -60.42
N ILE A 193 51.04 24.20 -61.31
CA ILE A 193 51.25 24.33 -62.77
C ILE A 193 51.81 25.71 -63.09
N THR A 194 51.34 26.78 -62.48
CA THR A 194 51.76 28.17 -62.73
C THR A 194 53.15 28.44 -62.17
N THR A 195 53.49 27.92 -60.99
CA THR A 195 54.86 27.97 -60.46
C THR A 195 55.79 27.12 -61.32
N LYS A 196 55.41 25.88 -61.65
CA LYS A 196 56.18 25.01 -62.57
C LYS A 196 56.37 25.63 -63.95
N ALA A 197 55.37 26.33 -64.49
CA ALA A 197 55.42 27.05 -65.77
C ALA A 197 56.19 28.38 -65.68
N SER A 198 56.19 29.04 -64.52
CA SER A 198 57.03 30.23 -64.27
C SER A 198 58.51 29.81 -64.18
N ILE A 199 58.80 28.71 -63.48
CA ILE A 199 60.10 28.05 -63.40
C ILE A 199 60.53 27.52 -64.78
N SER A 200 59.64 26.94 -65.59
CA SER A 200 59.99 26.39 -66.91
C SER A 200 59.84 27.37 -68.08
N GLY A 201 59.37 28.60 -67.86
CA GLY A 201 58.84 29.43 -68.95
C GLY A 201 59.06 30.94 -68.86
N HIS A 202 59.43 31.54 -67.71
CA HIS A 202 59.82 32.97 -67.71
C HIS A 202 60.82 33.41 -66.62
N HIS A 203 61.03 32.66 -65.52
CA HIS A 203 61.97 33.10 -64.48
C HIS A 203 62.71 32.01 -63.70
N PHE A 204 63.16 30.96 -64.39
CA PHE A 204 64.44 30.34 -64.03
C PHE A 204 65.45 30.74 -65.11
N PRO A 205 66.40 31.66 -64.83
CA PRO A 205 67.42 32.01 -65.80
C PRO A 205 68.20 30.75 -66.20
N PRO A 206 68.53 30.54 -67.49
CA PRO A 206 69.52 29.53 -67.88
C PRO A 206 70.81 29.69 -67.06
N CYS A 207 71.16 30.94 -66.76
CA CYS A 207 72.24 31.33 -65.85
C CYS A 207 72.17 30.63 -64.49
N ILE A 208 71.02 30.49 -63.79
CA ILE A 208 71.03 29.88 -62.44
C ILE A 208 71.32 28.37 -62.49
N LEU A 209 70.87 27.65 -63.51
CA LEU A 209 71.20 26.22 -63.65
C LEU A 209 72.64 26.03 -64.18
N ILE A 210 73.10 26.92 -65.06
CA ILE A 210 74.50 26.96 -65.52
C ILE A 210 75.45 27.38 -64.38
N GLU A 211 75.03 28.29 -63.50
CA GLU A 211 75.78 28.73 -62.32
C GLU A 211 75.78 27.67 -61.25
N LEU A 212 74.67 26.99 -60.96
CA LEU A 212 74.67 25.86 -60.02
C LEU A 212 75.52 24.70 -60.54
N SER A 213 75.50 24.38 -61.84
CA SER A 213 76.38 23.36 -62.41
C SER A 213 77.85 23.81 -62.50
N ALA A 214 78.13 25.09 -62.77
CA ALA A 214 79.47 25.67 -62.72
C ALA A 214 80.01 25.81 -61.28
N LYS A 215 79.15 26.04 -60.29
CA LYS A 215 79.50 26.05 -58.86
C LYS A 215 79.72 24.62 -58.36
N ASN A 216 78.92 23.65 -58.80
CA ASN A 216 79.17 22.24 -58.49
C ASN A 216 80.46 21.72 -59.15
N SER A 217 80.79 22.15 -60.38
CA SER A 217 82.09 21.80 -60.99
C SER A 217 83.26 22.58 -60.36
N GLN A 218 83.06 23.83 -59.94
CA GLN A 218 84.03 24.59 -59.13
C GLN A 218 84.26 23.92 -57.76
N ILE A 219 83.22 23.42 -57.10
CA ILE A 219 83.31 22.64 -55.86
C ILE A 219 84.05 21.32 -56.13
N ALA A 220 83.69 20.56 -57.16
CA ALA A 220 84.36 19.30 -57.49
C ALA A 220 85.86 19.48 -57.84
N THR A 221 86.23 20.57 -58.51
CA THR A 221 87.63 20.89 -58.80
C THR A 221 88.39 21.38 -57.56
N LEU A 222 87.76 22.16 -56.68
CA LEU A 222 88.33 22.54 -55.37
C LEU A 222 88.47 21.34 -54.43
N GLU A 223 87.50 20.43 -54.38
CA GLU A 223 87.62 19.18 -53.63
C GLU A 223 88.77 18.32 -54.18
N ASN A 224 88.90 18.17 -55.49
CA ASN A 224 89.98 17.43 -56.10
C ASN A 224 91.36 18.08 -55.81
N SER A 225 91.46 19.42 -55.81
CA SER A 225 92.70 20.10 -55.45
C SER A 225 93.03 19.97 -53.97
N VAL A 226 92.03 20.05 -53.06
CA VAL A 226 92.21 19.78 -51.62
C VAL A 226 92.63 18.32 -51.37
N ARG A 227 92.08 17.36 -52.11
CA ARG A 227 92.52 15.95 -52.06
C ARG A 227 93.96 15.78 -52.56
N SER A 228 94.33 16.44 -53.67
CA SER A 228 95.70 16.44 -54.19
C SER A 228 96.68 17.03 -53.18
N LEU A 229 96.43 18.25 -52.70
CA LEU A 229 97.24 18.93 -51.69
C LEU A 229 97.33 18.15 -50.38
N SER A 230 96.30 17.37 -50.02
CA SER A 230 96.35 16.48 -48.85
C SER A 230 97.24 15.25 -49.08
N ALA A 231 97.22 14.67 -50.27
CA ALA A 231 98.12 13.58 -50.66
C ALA A 231 99.58 14.05 -50.85
N GLU A 232 99.77 15.24 -51.42
CA GLU A 232 101.07 15.92 -51.51
C GLU A 232 101.62 16.24 -50.11
N LYS A 233 100.78 16.75 -49.20
CA LYS A 233 101.15 16.96 -47.79
C LYS A 233 101.55 15.65 -47.10
N ALA A 234 100.82 14.56 -47.34
CA ALA A 234 101.19 13.24 -46.80
C ALA A 234 102.54 12.78 -47.36
N SER A 235 102.75 12.84 -48.68
CA SER A 235 104.02 12.50 -49.32
C SER A 235 105.19 13.37 -48.83
N LEU A 236 104.97 14.66 -48.59
CA LEU A 236 105.98 15.56 -48.01
C LEU A 236 106.25 15.25 -46.53
N PHE A 237 105.25 14.79 -45.77
CA PHE A 237 105.44 14.32 -44.41
C PHE A 237 106.24 13.02 -44.37
N ASP A 238 105.94 12.06 -45.25
CA ASP A 238 106.69 10.80 -45.40
C ASP A 238 108.15 11.09 -45.82
N GLN A 239 108.36 12.02 -46.76
CA GLN A 239 109.69 12.49 -47.16
C GLN A 239 110.44 13.18 -46.00
N LEU A 240 109.76 13.99 -45.18
CA LEU A 240 110.35 14.60 -43.99
C LEU A 240 110.69 13.56 -42.93
N GLN A 241 109.87 12.52 -42.74
CA GLN A 241 110.14 11.43 -41.81
C GLN A 241 111.32 10.57 -42.27
N LEU A 242 111.44 10.30 -43.58
CA LEU A 242 112.62 9.66 -44.16
C LEU A 242 113.87 10.52 -44.01
N ARG A 243 113.78 11.83 -44.30
CA ARG A 243 114.88 12.80 -44.10
C ARG A 243 115.29 12.92 -42.62
N GLN A 244 114.34 12.83 -41.69
CA GLN A 244 114.62 12.80 -40.26
C GLN A 244 115.37 11.52 -39.87
N GLY A 245 114.98 10.36 -40.38
CA GLY A 245 115.72 9.11 -40.18
C GLY A 245 117.11 9.10 -40.83
N GLU A 246 117.26 9.71 -42.01
CA GLU A 246 118.57 9.96 -42.64
C GLU A 246 119.45 10.89 -41.78
N LEU A 247 118.87 11.94 -41.19
CA LEU A 247 119.56 12.86 -40.28
C LEU A 247 119.94 12.22 -38.95
N GLU A 248 119.07 11.43 -38.32
CA GLU A 248 119.35 10.69 -37.08
C GLU A 248 120.44 9.62 -37.31
N SER A 249 120.39 8.93 -38.46
CA SER A 249 121.44 8.02 -38.91
C SER A 249 122.78 8.77 -39.08
N ALA A 250 122.78 9.89 -39.81
CA ALA A 250 123.96 10.73 -40.00
C ALA A 250 124.49 11.33 -38.68
N GLN A 251 123.61 11.67 -37.72
CA GLN A 251 123.98 12.12 -36.38
C GLN A 251 124.66 11.01 -35.59
N SER A 252 124.11 9.78 -35.56
CA SER A 252 124.77 8.64 -34.91
C SER A 252 126.12 8.28 -35.56
N HIS A 253 126.25 8.48 -36.87
CA HIS A 253 127.53 8.35 -37.56
C HIS A 253 128.51 9.49 -37.21
N LEU A 254 128.03 10.73 -37.08
CA LEU A 254 128.83 11.85 -36.60
C LEU A 254 129.24 11.69 -35.14
N GLU A 255 128.40 11.12 -34.26
CA GLU A 255 128.76 10.81 -32.87
C GLU A 255 129.85 9.74 -32.79
N THR A 256 129.77 8.70 -33.63
CA THR A 256 130.84 7.69 -33.72
C THR A 256 132.13 8.23 -34.36
N LEU A 257 132.04 9.14 -35.34
CA LEU A 257 133.20 9.86 -35.87
C LEU A 257 133.75 10.88 -34.85
N GLN A 258 132.92 11.48 -33.99
CA GLN A 258 133.33 12.38 -32.93
C GLN A 258 134.01 11.64 -31.78
N SER A 259 133.54 10.45 -31.41
CA SER A 259 134.23 9.64 -30.40
C SER A 259 135.60 9.15 -30.91
N GLN A 260 135.69 8.70 -32.16
CA GLN A 260 136.96 8.40 -32.83
C GLN A 260 137.85 9.66 -32.93
N THR A 261 137.29 10.82 -33.27
CA THR A 261 138.04 12.08 -33.31
C THR A 261 138.49 12.51 -31.91
N GLY A 262 137.71 12.23 -30.87
CA GLY A 262 138.08 12.47 -29.47
C GLY A 262 139.22 11.57 -29.01
N GLU A 263 139.22 10.30 -29.42
CA GLU A 263 140.32 9.35 -29.19
C GLU A 263 141.59 9.79 -29.94
N LEU A 264 141.48 10.17 -31.21
CA LEU A 264 142.59 10.73 -32.00
C LEU A 264 143.08 12.08 -31.44
N GLN A 265 142.20 12.93 -30.90
CA GLN A 265 142.58 14.16 -30.20
C GLN A 265 143.24 13.89 -28.86
N TYR A 266 142.88 12.81 -28.16
CA TYR A 266 143.59 12.37 -26.96
C TYR A 266 145.01 11.92 -27.34
N GLN A 267 145.15 11.07 -28.36
CA GLN A 267 146.46 10.65 -28.90
C GLN A 267 147.29 11.85 -29.40
N LEU A 268 146.66 12.84 -30.04
CA LEU A 268 147.33 14.04 -30.54
C LEU A 268 147.62 15.07 -29.44
N ARG A 269 146.88 15.10 -28.33
CA ARG A 269 147.29 15.81 -27.10
C ARG A 269 148.48 15.12 -26.45
N GLU A 270 148.44 13.80 -26.29
CA GLU A 270 149.57 13.05 -25.76
C GLU A 270 150.83 13.21 -26.65
N ALA A 271 150.66 13.38 -27.96
CA ALA A 271 151.75 13.74 -28.88
C ALA A 271 152.16 15.22 -28.78
N ASN A 272 151.21 16.15 -28.65
CA ASN A 272 151.49 17.59 -28.55
C ASN A 272 152.08 17.98 -27.20
N ASP A 273 151.76 17.32 -26.09
CA ASP A 273 152.39 17.56 -24.79
C ASP A 273 153.89 17.18 -24.87
N ARG A 274 154.21 16.11 -25.61
CA ARG A 274 155.60 15.75 -25.98
C ARG A 274 156.29 16.75 -26.93
N VAL A 275 155.55 17.70 -27.52
CA VAL A 275 156.07 18.76 -28.43
C VAL A 275 156.02 20.15 -27.79
N ALA A 276 155.10 20.44 -26.88
CA ALA A 276 155.06 21.65 -26.07
C ALA A 276 156.26 21.69 -25.11
N LEU A 277 156.66 20.52 -24.59
CA LEU A 277 157.95 20.29 -23.92
C LEU A 277 159.18 20.58 -24.81
N LEU A 278 158.99 20.81 -26.12
CA LEU A 278 160.01 21.23 -27.11
C LEU A 278 159.69 22.62 -27.71
N GLN A 279 158.70 23.35 -27.16
CA GLN A 279 158.20 24.63 -27.71
C GLN A 279 157.91 25.73 -26.68
N ASP A 280 157.96 25.46 -25.37
CA ASP A 280 158.16 26.55 -24.37
C ASP A 280 159.50 27.30 -24.59
N GLU A 281 160.29 26.77 -25.52
CA GLU A 281 161.39 27.36 -26.25
C GLU A 281 160.95 28.49 -27.30
N LEU A 282 159.73 29.16 -27.29
CA LEU A 282 159.10 30.02 -28.40
C LEU A 282 158.18 31.31 -28.11
N SER A 283 157.32 31.89 -29.04
CA SER A 283 156.58 33.24 -28.95
C SER A 283 155.33 33.61 -29.89
N THR A 284 154.63 34.81 -29.82
CA THR A 284 153.29 35.20 -30.50
C THR A 284 152.92 36.73 -30.80
N GLN A 285 151.83 37.16 -31.57
CA GLN A 285 151.18 38.56 -31.71
C GLN A 285 149.89 38.83 -32.66
N PRO A 286 149.01 39.92 -32.52
CA PRO A 286 147.76 40.26 -33.36
C PRO A 286 147.30 41.77 -33.68
N MET A 287 146.27 42.11 -34.55
CA MET A 287 145.62 43.50 -34.82
C MET A 287 144.32 43.63 -35.77
N SER A 288 143.46 44.74 -35.81
CA SER A 288 142.34 45.07 -36.82
C SER A 288 141.52 46.47 -36.75
N ALA A 289 140.65 46.89 -37.74
CA ALA A 289 139.70 48.10 -37.85
C ALA A 289 138.66 48.08 -39.10
N GLY A 290 137.66 48.95 -39.52
CA GLY A 290 136.88 50.23 -39.17
C GLY A 290 135.94 50.84 -40.34
N GLY A 291 134.91 51.76 -40.19
CA GLY A 291 134.08 52.43 -41.31
C GLY A 291 132.78 53.34 -41.06
N ASN A 292 132.18 54.09 -42.07
CA ASN A 292 130.89 54.96 -42.11
C ASN A 292 130.51 55.49 -43.59
N GLY A 293 129.50 56.27 -44.14
CA GLY A 293 128.21 57.09 -43.92
C GLY A 293 127.86 57.99 -45.22
N ALA A 294 126.85 58.87 -45.58
CA ALA A 294 125.40 59.37 -45.38
C ALA A 294 125.05 60.50 -46.49
N ASN A 295 123.92 61.24 -46.86
CA ASN A 295 122.40 61.41 -46.77
C ASN A 295 121.80 62.53 -47.81
N GLY A 296 120.47 62.83 -48.02
CA GLY A 296 119.90 63.94 -48.94
C GLY A 296 118.32 64.23 -49.13
N SER A 297 117.83 65.29 -49.89
CA SER A 297 116.37 65.66 -50.21
C SER A 297 116.09 66.69 -51.41
N VAL A 298 114.84 67.20 -51.70
CA VAL A 298 114.46 68.63 -52.15
C VAL A 298 113.02 69.02 -52.75
N PRO A 299 112.64 68.91 -54.07
CA PRO A 299 111.75 69.88 -54.84
C PRO A 299 110.24 69.50 -55.18
N SER A 300 109.30 70.28 -55.82
CA SER A 300 109.08 71.75 -56.15
C SER A 300 107.59 72.22 -56.49
N GLU A 301 107.18 72.58 -57.74
CA GLU A 301 106.14 73.61 -58.13
C GLU A 301 104.67 73.15 -58.37
N ASP A 302 104.41 71.88 -58.69
CA ASP A 302 103.10 71.36 -59.16
C ASP A 302 101.90 71.61 -58.21
N VAL A 303 102.19 71.97 -56.96
CA VAL A 303 101.29 72.26 -55.83
C VAL A 303 100.06 73.09 -56.24
N ALA A 304 100.22 74.17 -56.99
CA ALA A 304 99.10 75.07 -57.32
C ALA A 304 98.05 74.42 -58.24
N ARG A 305 98.50 73.57 -59.18
CA ARG A 305 97.59 72.78 -60.03
C ARG A 305 96.93 71.66 -59.24
N PHE A 306 97.69 71.00 -58.36
CA PHE A 306 97.15 69.99 -57.45
C PHE A 306 96.09 70.56 -56.50
N LEU A 307 96.23 71.82 -56.03
CA LEU A 307 95.20 72.46 -55.19
C LEU A 307 93.86 72.56 -55.91
N ARG A 308 93.80 73.14 -57.12
CA ARG A 308 92.53 73.31 -57.84
C ARG A 308 91.92 71.98 -58.31
N GLU A 309 92.77 71.01 -58.65
CA GLU A 309 92.33 69.64 -58.95
C GLU A 309 91.85 68.90 -57.70
N ALA A 310 92.41 69.20 -56.51
CA ALA A 310 91.94 68.70 -55.23
C ALA A 310 90.63 69.36 -54.80
N GLU A 311 90.47 70.67 -54.97
CA GLU A 311 89.21 71.41 -54.73
C GLU A 311 88.05 70.76 -55.49
N GLY A 312 88.19 70.58 -56.81
CA GLY A 312 87.16 69.88 -57.61
C GLY A 312 86.90 68.44 -57.17
N LYS A 313 87.94 67.70 -56.73
CA LYS A 313 87.78 66.36 -56.13
C LYS A 313 87.07 66.40 -54.77
N TYR A 314 87.27 67.44 -53.97
CA TYR A 314 86.59 67.61 -52.68
C TYR A 314 85.15 68.09 -52.86
N GLU A 315 84.86 68.98 -53.81
CA GLU A 315 83.49 69.36 -54.18
C GLU A 315 82.70 68.16 -54.69
N ALA A 316 83.27 67.35 -55.61
CA ALA A 316 82.66 66.10 -56.07
C ALA A 316 82.42 65.11 -54.92
N ARG A 317 83.40 64.93 -54.03
CA ARG A 317 83.22 64.11 -52.81
C ARG A 317 82.13 64.67 -51.88
N LEU A 318 81.96 65.99 -51.82
CA LEU A 318 80.91 66.62 -51.02
C LEU A 318 79.52 66.53 -51.68
N SER A 319 79.40 66.53 -53.01
CA SER A 319 78.13 66.16 -53.68
C SER A 319 77.80 64.69 -53.46
N ASP A 320 78.75 63.78 -53.69
CA ASP A 320 78.62 62.34 -53.43
C ASP A 320 78.13 62.06 -52.00
N LEU A 321 78.77 62.68 -51.00
CA LEU A 321 78.40 62.50 -49.59
C LEU A 321 77.02 63.10 -49.28
N ARG A 322 76.65 64.24 -49.87
CA ARG A 322 75.30 64.82 -49.72
C ARG A 322 74.22 63.96 -50.38
N GLU A 323 74.49 63.35 -51.52
CA GLU A 323 73.57 62.43 -52.19
C GLU A 323 73.42 61.12 -51.42
N ARG A 324 74.53 60.55 -50.91
CA ARG A 324 74.49 59.39 -50.01
C ARG A 324 73.75 59.68 -48.71
N MET A 325 73.91 60.87 -48.11
CA MET A 325 73.12 61.26 -46.94
C MET A 325 71.63 61.32 -47.26
N ARG A 326 71.21 61.96 -48.37
CA ARG A 326 69.79 62.00 -48.78
C ARG A 326 69.22 60.61 -49.10
N ALA A 327 70.02 59.72 -49.68
CA ALA A 327 69.63 58.33 -49.92
C ALA A 327 69.37 57.59 -48.60
N LEU A 328 70.32 57.65 -47.67
CA LEU A 328 70.18 57.05 -46.32
C LEU A 328 69.03 57.69 -45.51
N GLU A 329 68.81 59.00 -45.63
CA GLU A 329 67.67 59.68 -45.02
C GLU A 329 66.33 59.17 -45.59
N LYS A 330 66.27 58.92 -46.90
CA LYS A 330 65.09 58.33 -47.55
C LYS A 330 64.89 56.87 -47.13
N GLU A 331 65.93 56.04 -47.21
CA GLU A 331 65.88 54.63 -46.78
C GLU A 331 65.44 54.51 -45.30
N ARG A 332 65.90 55.43 -44.43
CA ARG A 332 65.48 55.51 -43.03
C ARG A 332 64.01 55.92 -42.88
N ASN A 333 63.53 56.90 -43.65
CA ASN A 333 62.10 57.26 -43.67
C ASN A 333 61.23 56.09 -44.18
N ASP A 334 61.60 55.49 -45.32
CA ASP A 334 60.88 54.37 -45.94
C ASP A 334 60.77 53.19 -44.95
N ALA A 335 61.87 52.85 -44.27
CA ALA A 335 61.92 51.83 -43.23
C ALA A 335 61.08 52.20 -41.99
N GLU A 336 61.13 53.45 -41.50
CA GLU A 336 60.28 53.91 -40.39
C GLU A 336 58.79 53.81 -40.73
N GLU A 337 58.40 54.12 -41.97
CA GLU A 337 57.02 53.92 -42.41
C GLU A 337 56.66 52.42 -42.44
N GLU A 338 57.53 51.54 -42.96
CA GLU A 338 57.32 50.09 -42.92
C GLU A 338 57.21 49.53 -41.50
N TRP A 339 58.04 49.99 -40.56
CA TRP A 339 57.92 49.64 -39.14
C TRP A 339 56.60 50.15 -38.54
N SER A 340 56.17 51.36 -38.89
CA SER A 340 54.89 51.92 -38.42
C SER A 340 53.67 51.12 -38.92
N ARG A 341 53.69 50.69 -40.20
CA ARG A 341 52.67 49.82 -40.81
C ARG A 341 52.64 48.45 -40.12
N ASN A 342 53.80 47.80 -40.02
CA ASN A 342 53.93 46.49 -39.35
C ASN A 342 53.49 46.53 -37.87
N LEU A 343 53.77 47.61 -37.15
CA LEU A 343 53.35 47.79 -35.76
C LEU A 343 51.83 48.01 -35.65
N ALA A 344 51.24 48.82 -36.54
CA ALA A 344 49.79 49.04 -36.59
C ALA A 344 49.04 47.74 -36.90
N ASP A 345 49.53 46.93 -37.83
CA ASP A 345 48.96 45.61 -38.15
C ASP A 345 49.15 44.59 -37.02
N ARG A 346 50.29 44.64 -36.31
CA ARG A 346 50.47 43.86 -35.05
C ARG A 346 49.46 44.27 -33.98
N SER A 347 49.16 45.57 -33.81
CA SER A 347 48.16 46.03 -32.84
C SER A 347 46.75 45.53 -33.21
N ARG A 348 46.35 45.72 -34.47
CA ARG A 348 45.07 45.22 -35.00
C ARG A 348 44.90 43.72 -34.79
N GLU A 349 45.95 42.94 -35.03
CA GLU A 349 45.96 41.49 -34.82
C GLU A 349 45.87 41.13 -33.33
N VAL A 350 46.61 41.81 -32.44
CA VAL A 350 46.50 41.62 -30.99
C VAL A 350 45.10 41.98 -30.47
N GLU A 351 44.50 43.05 -30.98
CA GLU A 351 43.12 43.45 -30.66
C GLU A 351 42.09 42.44 -31.18
N ARG A 352 42.29 41.89 -32.39
CA ARG A 352 41.47 40.81 -32.96
C ARG A 352 41.55 39.54 -32.11
N LEU A 353 42.75 39.12 -31.72
CA LEU A 353 42.96 37.96 -30.86
C LEU A 353 42.37 38.16 -29.46
N ARG A 354 42.53 39.35 -28.86
CA ARG A 354 41.89 39.69 -27.56
C ARG A 354 40.37 39.63 -27.64
N ARG A 355 39.76 40.09 -28.73
CA ARG A 355 38.31 39.99 -28.94
C ARG A 355 37.86 38.53 -29.02
N ILE A 356 38.55 37.70 -29.81
CA ILE A 356 38.25 36.28 -29.97
C ILE A 356 38.40 35.51 -28.65
N VAL A 357 39.41 35.84 -27.83
CA VAL A 357 39.54 35.26 -26.48
C VAL A 357 38.34 35.64 -25.61
N GLY A 358 37.95 36.92 -25.54
CA GLY A 358 36.77 37.34 -24.76
C GLY A 358 35.44 36.76 -25.27
N GLU A 359 35.29 36.59 -26.58
CA GLU A 359 34.15 35.89 -27.19
C GLU A 359 34.11 34.41 -26.76
N LYS A 360 35.26 33.73 -26.74
CA LYS A 360 35.37 32.32 -26.31
C LYS A 360 35.20 32.14 -24.81
N ASP A 361 35.74 33.04 -23.99
CA ASP A 361 35.52 33.03 -22.53
C ASP A 361 34.01 33.18 -22.21
N GLY A 362 33.32 34.05 -22.95
CA GLY A 362 31.85 34.18 -22.89
C GLY A 362 31.11 32.90 -23.28
N GLU A 363 31.47 32.27 -24.42
CA GLU A 363 30.91 30.98 -24.82
C GLU A 363 31.13 29.88 -23.76
N TYR A 364 32.30 29.85 -23.11
CA TYR A 364 32.59 28.91 -22.02
C TYR A 364 31.71 29.18 -20.79
N ASP A 365 31.57 30.43 -20.35
CA ASP A 365 30.70 30.78 -19.22
C ASP A 365 29.23 30.44 -19.48
N GLU A 366 28.73 30.70 -20.70
CA GLU A 366 27.37 30.31 -21.08
C GLU A 366 27.17 28.79 -21.12
N SER A 367 28.17 28.06 -21.65
CA SER A 367 28.18 26.59 -21.65
C SER A 367 28.16 26.03 -20.22
N VAL A 368 28.99 26.59 -19.32
CA VAL A 368 29.06 26.22 -17.90
C VAL A 368 27.77 26.55 -17.15
N ARG A 369 27.13 27.70 -17.41
CA ARG A 369 25.78 27.98 -16.87
C ARG A 369 24.76 26.96 -17.38
N GLY A 370 24.74 26.70 -18.68
CA GLY A 370 23.83 25.74 -19.30
C GLY A 370 24.03 24.31 -18.78
N MET A 371 25.27 23.91 -18.45
CA MET A 371 25.53 22.64 -17.76
C MET A 371 24.97 22.65 -16.33
N ARG A 372 25.26 23.65 -15.51
CA ARG A 372 24.71 23.79 -14.15
C ARG A 372 23.17 23.82 -14.11
N GLU A 373 22.54 24.42 -15.12
CA GLU A 373 21.08 24.45 -15.27
C GLU A 373 20.49 23.08 -15.67
N ARG A 374 21.24 22.26 -16.41
CA ARG A 374 20.87 20.85 -16.71
C ARG A 374 21.10 19.95 -15.50
N GLU A 375 22.23 20.10 -14.82
CA GLU A 375 22.56 19.37 -13.58
C GLU A 375 21.51 19.58 -12.49
N LYS A 376 21.04 20.82 -12.28
CA LYS A 376 19.92 21.11 -11.37
C LYS A 376 18.64 20.38 -11.76
N LYS A 377 18.24 20.44 -13.03
CA LYS A 377 17.04 19.75 -13.54
C LYS A 377 17.16 18.23 -13.45
N ILE A 378 18.36 17.68 -13.61
CA ILE A 378 18.65 16.26 -13.39
C ILE A 378 18.45 15.92 -11.90
N GLY A 379 19.05 16.67 -10.98
CA GLY A 379 18.88 16.44 -9.54
C GLY A 379 17.44 16.61 -9.05
N GLU A 380 16.69 17.57 -9.60
CA GLU A 380 15.25 17.75 -9.34
C GLU A 380 14.44 16.53 -9.82
N LEU A 381 14.73 16.01 -11.02
CA LEU A 381 14.09 14.81 -11.56
C LEU A 381 14.50 13.54 -10.81
N GLU A 382 15.75 13.42 -10.36
CA GLU A 382 16.24 12.29 -9.55
C GLU A 382 15.60 12.27 -8.17
N ALA A 383 15.46 13.42 -7.50
CA ALA A 383 14.75 13.54 -6.23
C ALA A 383 13.27 13.18 -6.37
N LEU A 384 12.60 13.63 -7.44
CA LEU A 384 11.22 13.26 -7.73
C LEU A 384 11.08 11.76 -8.08
N ASN A 385 12.06 11.18 -8.79
CA ASN A 385 12.09 9.74 -9.05
C ASN A 385 12.29 8.92 -7.75
N ALA A 386 13.06 9.44 -6.79
CA ALA A 386 13.22 8.83 -5.48
C ALA A 386 11.93 8.86 -4.65
N SER A 387 11.22 10.00 -4.61
CA SER A 387 9.90 10.10 -3.95
C SER A 387 8.91 9.10 -4.52
N LEU A 388 8.74 9.07 -5.85
CA LEU A 388 7.81 8.15 -6.52
C LEU A 388 8.18 6.67 -6.33
N ARG A 389 9.45 6.33 -6.14
CA ARG A 389 9.87 4.97 -5.77
C ARG A 389 9.49 4.62 -4.33
N GLN A 390 9.70 5.54 -3.40
CA GLN A 390 9.28 5.35 -2.01
C GLN A 390 7.75 5.18 -1.93
N GLU A 391 6.98 6.05 -2.59
CA GLU A 391 5.52 5.96 -2.69
C GLU A 391 5.07 4.61 -3.30
N MET A 392 5.78 4.12 -4.34
CA MET A 392 5.54 2.80 -4.93
C MET A 392 5.79 1.65 -3.94
N ASP A 393 6.85 1.71 -3.14
CA ASP A 393 7.20 0.65 -2.19
C ASP A 393 6.36 0.70 -0.90
N ASP A 394 5.93 1.89 -0.46
CA ASP A 394 4.94 2.07 0.60
C ASP A 394 3.58 1.48 0.19
N VAL A 395 3.07 1.79 -1.01
CA VAL A 395 1.84 1.18 -1.56
C VAL A 395 1.97 -0.33 -1.73
N ARG A 396 3.14 -0.85 -2.13
CA ARG A 396 3.39 -2.31 -2.17
C ARG A 396 3.34 -2.93 -0.78
N SER A 397 3.85 -2.24 0.25
CA SER A 397 3.75 -2.68 1.64
C SER A 397 2.29 -2.73 2.11
N GLU A 398 1.46 -1.76 1.75
CA GLU A 398 0.03 -1.78 2.04
C GLU A 398 -0.71 -2.91 1.31
N VAL A 399 -0.42 -3.12 0.02
CA VAL A 399 -1.00 -4.24 -0.75
C VAL A 399 -0.65 -5.60 -0.14
N ALA A 400 0.59 -5.80 0.32
CA ALA A 400 0.99 -7.02 1.01
C ALA A 400 0.20 -7.23 2.32
N LYS A 401 0.13 -6.21 3.18
CA LYS A 401 -0.66 -6.25 4.44
C LYS A 401 -2.14 -6.57 4.19
N LEU A 402 -2.71 -6.05 3.10
CA LEU A 402 -4.10 -6.32 2.71
C LEU A 402 -4.29 -7.73 2.13
N GLN A 403 -3.27 -8.32 1.51
CA GLN A 403 -3.26 -9.72 1.08
C GLN A 403 -3.19 -10.67 2.28
N ASP A 404 -2.27 -10.42 3.22
CA ASP A 404 -2.16 -11.20 4.46
C ASP A 404 -3.48 -11.19 5.26
N ALA A 405 -4.09 -10.01 5.41
CA ALA A 405 -5.38 -9.86 6.07
C ALA A 405 -6.55 -10.52 5.31
N LEU A 406 -6.45 -10.67 3.98
CA LEU A 406 -7.44 -11.38 3.16
C LEU A 406 -7.31 -12.90 3.33
N GLU A 407 -6.10 -13.46 3.35
CA GLU A 407 -5.89 -14.88 3.60
C GLU A 407 -6.30 -15.27 5.03
N ALA A 408 -5.88 -14.53 6.05
CA ALA A 408 -6.32 -14.76 7.44
C ALA A 408 -7.86 -14.72 7.58
N ARG A 409 -8.54 -13.86 6.81
CA ARG A 409 -10.01 -13.81 6.77
C ARG A 409 -10.63 -15.01 6.05
N LYS A 410 -10.01 -15.54 4.99
CA LYS A 410 -10.44 -16.78 4.31
C LYS A 410 -10.28 -17.99 5.20
N GLU A 411 -9.18 -18.08 5.96
CA GLU A 411 -8.95 -19.15 6.94
C GLU A 411 -10.03 -19.14 8.04
N LEU A 412 -10.36 -17.97 8.58
CA LEU A 412 -11.46 -17.80 9.54
C LEU A 412 -12.83 -18.13 8.91
N GLU A 413 -13.07 -17.78 7.64
CA GLU A 413 -14.31 -18.18 6.97
C GLU A 413 -14.37 -19.70 6.76
N ALA A 414 -13.24 -20.35 6.45
CA ALA A 414 -13.16 -21.80 6.30
C ALA A 414 -13.40 -22.53 7.64
N SER A 415 -12.86 -22.03 8.76
CA SER A 415 -13.12 -22.62 10.08
C SER A 415 -14.59 -22.47 10.49
N LEU A 416 -15.18 -21.29 10.31
CA LEU A 416 -16.60 -21.05 10.59
C LEU A 416 -17.53 -21.89 9.70
N ARG A 417 -17.17 -22.11 8.43
CA ARG A 417 -17.89 -23.05 7.54
C ARG A 417 -17.81 -24.49 8.06
N HIS A 418 -16.65 -24.93 8.55
CA HIS A 418 -16.49 -26.26 9.14
C HIS A 418 -17.32 -26.41 10.43
N GLU A 419 -17.31 -25.42 11.31
CA GLU A 419 -18.16 -25.39 12.51
C GLU A 419 -19.66 -25.48 12.15
N ILE A 420 -20.09 -24.77 11.11
CA ILE A 420 -21.48 -24.85 10.62
C ILE A 420 -21.83 -26.26 10.14
N THR A 421 -20.94 -26.94 9.39
CA THR A 421 -21.20 -28.34 8.98
C THR A 421 -21.19 -29.31 10.16
N ASP A 422 -20.35 -29.07 11.17
CA ASP A 422 -20.32 -29.82 12.42
C ASP A 422 -21.64 -29.67 13.19
N PHE A 423 -22.14 -28.43 13.34
CA PHE A 423 -23.43 -28.17 13.98
C PHE A 423 -24.60 -28.76 13.20
N GLN A 424 -24.57 -28.74 11.86
CA GLN A 424 -25.56 -29.41 11.02
C GLN A 424 -25.60 -30.92 11.29
N SER A 425 -24.45 -31.60 11.23
CA SER A 425 -24.40 -33.05 11.51
C SER A 425 -24.90 -33.43 12.91
N ARG A 426 -24.68 -32.55 13.91
CA ARG A 426 -25.20 -32.74 15.28
C ARG A 426 -26.71 -32.50 15.37
N ILE A 427 -27.26 -31.55 14.58
CA ILE A 427 -28.71 -31.33 14.48
C ILE A 427 -29.38 -32.55 13.82
N ASP A 428 -28.81 -33.06 12.74
CA ASP A 428 -29.34 -34.22 12.02
C ASP A 428 -29.34 -35.47 12.90
N ALA A 429 -28.23 -35.77 13.58
CA ALA A 429 -28.13 -36.89 14.53
C ALA A 429 -29.10 -36.76 15.72
N MET A 430 -29.39 -35.54 16.18
CA MET A 430 -30.40 -35.29 17.22
C MET A 430 -31.84 -35.41 16.69
N ALA A 431 -32.07 -35.11 15.41
CA ALA A 431 -33.36 -35.30 14.74
C ALA A 431 -33.66 -36.80 14.55
N GLU A 432 -32.67 -37.58 14.08
CA GLU A 432 -32.77 -39.04 14.00
C GLU A 432 -33.12 -39.64 15.37
N GLN A 433 -32.41 -39.27 16.44
CA GLN A 433 -32.73 -39.72 17.80
C GLN A 433 -34.14 -39.33 18.25
N ALA A 434 -34.64 -38.15 17.86
CA ALA A 434 -36.00 -37.71 18.20
C ALA A 434 -37.08 -38.54 17.49
N ASP A 435 -36.89 -38.87 16.21
CA ASP A 435 -37.81 -39.74 15.47
C ASP A 435 -37.70 -41.21 15.89
N ASP A 436 -36.51 -41.66 16.30
CA ASP A 436 -36.28 -42.99 16.86
C ASP A 436 -36.87 -43.13 18.29
N LEU A 437 -37.04 -42.03 19.03
CA LEU A 437 -37.82 -41.99 20.27
C LEU A 437 -39.33 -41.93 20.01
N ARG A 438 -39.78 -41.18 18.99
CA ARG A 438 -41.20 -41.14 18.56
C ARG A 438 -41.68 -42.50 18.06
N SER A 439 -40.85 -43.24 17.32
CA SER A 439 -41.17 -44.59 16.82
C SER A 439 -41.38 -45.56 18.00
N LYS A 440 -40.44 -45.58 18.97
CA LYS A 440 -40.54 -46.35 20.21
C LYS A 440 -41.74 -45.94 21.06
N GLU A 441 -42.06 -44.66 21.17
CA GLU A 441 -43.26 -44.20 21.87
C GLU A 441 -44.54 -44.73 21.17
N SER A 442 -44.60 -44.66 19.85
CA SER A 442 -45.74 -45.18 19.08
C SER A 442 -45.92 -46.69 19.26
N GLN A 443 -44.83 -47.44 19.32
CA GLN A 443 -44.81 -48.88 19.58
C GLN A 443 -45.27 -49.19 21.01
N ILE A 444 -44.82 -48.45 22.02
CA ILE A 444 -45.24 -48.60 23.43
C ILE A 444 -46.73 -48.23 23.58
N ARG A 445 -47.22 -47.19 22.89
CA ARG A 445 -48.64 -46.85 22.86
C ARG A 445 -49.48 -47.97 22.22
N ALA A 446 -48.96 -48.61 21.17
CA ALA A 446 -49.62 -49.75 20.51
C ALA A 446 -49.67 -51.01 21.40
N THR A 447 -48.56 -51.40 22.04
CA THR A 447 -48.54 -52.56 22.96
C THR A 447 -49.35 -52.30 24.22
N ASN A 448 -49.36 -51.07 24.74
CA ASN A 448 -50.23 -50.71 25.86
C ASN A 448 -51.72 -50.77 25.48
N LYS A 449 -52.08 -50.54 24.21
CA LYS A 449 -53.44 -50.76 23.70
C LYS A 449 -53.77 -52.25 23.63
N THR A 450 -52.91 -53.10 23.05
CA THR A 450 -53.18 -54.54 22.97
C THR A 450 -53.31 -55.16 24.36
N LEU A 451 -52.43 -54.81 25.31
CA LEU A 451 -52.50 -55.26 26.70
C LEU A 451 -53.80 -54.81 27.40
N ARG A 452 -54.33 -53.61 27.12
CA ARG A 452 -55.65 -53.18 27.63
C ARG A 452 -56.79 -53.99 27.04
N ASP A 453 -56.73 -54.31 25.74
CA ASP A 453 -57.76 -55.09 25.05
C ASP A 453 -57.69 -56.59 25.41
N GLU A 454 -56.50 -57.11 25.74
CA GLU A 454 -56.31 -58.43 26.35
C GLU A 454 -56.81 -58.46 27.79
N LEU A 455 -56.48 -57.46 28.62
CA LEU A 455 -57.02 -57.35 29.98
C LEU A 455 -58.55 -57.28 29.99
N ARG A 456 -59.16 -56.57 29.04
CA ARG A 456 -60.62 -56.56 28.84
C ARG A 456 -61.18 -57.94 28.49
N LYS A 457 -60.52 -58.69 27.59
CA LYS A 457 -60.93 -60.08 27.25
C LYS A 457 -60.81 -61.01 28.46
N VAL A 458 -59.75 -60.87 29.26
CA VAL A 458 -59.54 -61.65 30.50
C VAL A 458 -60.56 -61.26 31.58
N GLN A 459 -60.90 -59.98 31.73
CA GLN A 459 -61.97 -59.53 32.62
C GLN A 459 -63.34 -60.04 32.16
N GLN A 460 -63.61 -60.08 30.85
CA GLN A 460 -64.84 -60.63 30.29
C GLN A 460 -64.94 -62.15 30.45
N SER A 461 -63.85 -62.90 30.26
CA SER A 461 -63.84 -64.34 30.51
C SER A 461 -63.95 -64.65 32.01
N ALA A 462 -63.25 -63.91 32.88
CA ALA A 462 -63.41 -64.01 34.33
C ALA A 462 -64.86 -63.73 34.77
N ALA A 463 -65.49 -62.65 34.26
CA ALA A 463 -66.88 -62.34 34.53
C ALA A 463 -67.87 -63.40 33.99
N LEU A 464 -67.53 -64.08 32.89
CA LEU A 464 -68.30 -65.23 32.39
C LEU A 464 -68.14 -66.47 33.29
N LEU A 465 -66.94 -66.75 33.79
CA LEU A 465 -66.70 -67.83 34.78
C LEU A 465 -67.39 -67.52 36.12
N GLU A 466 -67.36 -66.27 36.58
CA GLU A 466 -68.06 -65.81 37.78
C GLU A 466 -69.58 -65.93 37.62
N ARG A 467 -70.11 -65.57 36.44
CA ARG A 467 -71.52 -65.75 36.08
C ARG A 467 -71.93 -67.21 35.84
N GLN A 468 -70.97 -68.12 35.66
CA GLN A 468 -71.20 -69.58 35.67
C GLN A 468 -71.10 -70.20 37.07
N ARG A 469 -70.61 -69.47 38.07
CA ARG A 469 -70.67 -69.92 39.47
C ARG A 469 -72.04 -69.62 40.07
N HIS A 470 -72.59 -70.60 40.77
CA HIS A 470 -73.94 -70.51 41.34
C HIS A 470 -74.01 -69.46 42.46
N PRO A 471 -75.11 -68.70 42.59
CA PRO A 471 -75.32 -67.84 43.74
C PRO A 471 -75.53 -68.72 44.99
N GLY A 472 -74.61 -68.65 45.96
CA GLY A 472 -74.79 -69.29 47.26
C GLY A 472 -73.72 -70.30 47.71
N VAL A 473 -72.42 -70.00 47.55
CA VAL A 473 -71.37 -70.59 48.40
C VAL A 473 -70.56 -69.47 49.04
N GLY A 474 -71.10 -68.90 50.13
CA GLY A 474 -70.49 -67.80 50.88
C GLY A 474 -69.67 -68.31 52.06
N TYR A 475 -68.34 -68.22 51.95
CA TYR A 475 -67.35 -68.44 53.01
C TYR A 475 -66.15 -67.52 52.68
N TRP A 476 -65.70 -66.58 53.51
CA TRP A 476 -65.95 -66.30 54.93
C TRP A 476 -66.19 -64.80 55.20
N SER A 477 -66.88 -64.47 56.29
CA SER A 477 -66.98 -63.09 56.81
C SER A 477 -66.80 -63.03 58.33
N GLY A 478 -65.87 -62.17 58.78
CA GLY A 478 -66.02 -61.39 60.03
C GLY A 478 -65.45 -61.95 61.34
N LYS A 479 -64.27 -61.44 61.72
CA LYS A 479 -63.89 -60.87 63.05
C LYS A 479 -62.35 -60.63 63.08
N GLY A 480 -61.83 -59.53 63.61
CA GLY A 480 -62.45 -58.30 64.12
C GLY A 480 -61.39 -57.24 64.50
N GLN A 481 -61.82 -55.99 64.68
CA GLN A 481 -61.02 -54.89 65.27
C GLN A 481 -60.86 -55.05 66.80
N PRO A 482 -59.98 -54.30 67.53
CA PRO A 482 -59.18 -53.15 67.08
C PRO A 482 -57.69 -53.12 67.57
N SER A 483 -57.06 -51.95 67.39
CA SER A 483 -55.98 -51.34 68.19
C SER A 483 -54.49 -51.66 67.90
N ASN A 484 -53.85 -50.64 67.31
CA ASN A 484 -52.69 -49.90 67.87
C ASN A 484 -51.39 -50.67 68.20
N GLY A 485 -50.39 -50.58 67.32
CA GLY A 485 -49.03 -51.09 67.56
C GLY A 485 -48.05 -50.90 66.41
N SER A 486 -47.43 -49.72 66.31
CA SER A 486 -46.13 -49.54 65.62
C SER A 486 -45.00 -49.63 66.68
N PRO A 487 -43.70 -49.77 66.35
CA PRO A 487 -43.09 -49.73 65.01
C PRO A 487 -42.08 -50.89 64.74
N GLY A 488 -41.34 -50.82 63.62
CA GLY A 488 -39.94 -51.29 63.62
C GLY A 488 -39.49 -52.27 62.53
N ASN A 489 -38.93 -51.71 61.45
CA ASN A 489 -37.57 -52.01 60.93
C ASN A 489 -37.12 -53.45 60.61
N GLY A 490 -36.76 -53.67 59.34
CA GLY A 490 -35.46 -54.26 58.98
C GLY A 490 -35.42 -55.69 58.41
N GLY A 491 -34.81 -55.82 57.22
CA GLY A 491 -34.31 -57.09 56.65
C GLY A 491 -35.35 -58.07 56.11
N ASP A 492 -34.98 -59.12 55.37
CA ASP A 492 -33.74 -59.27 54.57
C ASP A 492 -33.97 -60.32 53.45
N SER A 493 -33.00 -60.50 52.55
CA SER A 493 -33.09 -61.43 51.40
C SER A 493 -32.73 -62.88 51.74
N PRO A 494 -33.16 -63.83 50.90
CA PRO A 494 -32.24 -64.85 50.36
C PRO A 494 -31.98 -64.60 48.85
N VAL A 495 -30.74 -64.55 48.34
CA VAL A 495 -29.74 -65.64 48.22
C VAL A 495 -30.25 -66.72 47.24
N ALA A 496 -29.59 -66.97 46.09
CA ALA A 496 -28.34 -67.75 46.06
C ALA A 496 -27.43 -67.60 44.80
N LEU A 497 -26.11 -67.44 45.03
CA LEU A 497 -24.92 -68.04 44.36
C LEU A 497 -24.70 -67.84 42.84
N ARG A 498 -23.49 -67.67 42.24
CA ARG A 498 -22.05 -67.32 42.54
C ARG A 498 -21.53 -66.65 41.22
N ALA A 499 -20.30 -66.21 40.88
CA ALA A 499 -18.90 -66.19 41.37
C ALA A 499 -18.18 -64.97 40.71
N SER A 500 -17.02 -64.40 41.12
CA SER A 500 -15.93 -64.70 42.07
C SER A 500 -14.62 -65.27 41.48
N GLU A 501 -13.70 -64.37 41.10
CA GLU A 501 -12.24 -64.38 41.34
C GLU A 501 -11.69 -62.98 40.97
N SER A 502 -11.32 -62.12 41.94
CA SER A 502 -9.97 -61.89 42.54
C SER A 502 -9.00 -61.11 41.61
N SER A 503 -8.39 -59.94 41.90
CA SER A 503 -8.15 -59.07 43.09
C SER A 503 -6.66 -58.98 43.48
N GLU A 504 -6.01 -57.85 43.16
CA GLU A 504 -4.85 -57.16 43.81
C GLU A 504 -4.40 -56.03 42.84
N VAL A 505 -4.27 -54.74 43.16
CA VAL A 505 -3.70 -53.95 44.28
C VAL A 505 -2.17 -53.71 44.17
N LEU A 506 -1.80 -52.63 43.46
CA LEU A 506 -0.62 -51.77 43.68
C LEU A 506 -0.90 -50.35 43.13
N SER A 507 -0.03 -49.36 43.37
CA SER A 507 -0.22 -47.93 43.04
C SER A 507 1.08 -47.31 42.45
N PRO A 508 1.21 -45.97 42.39
CA PRO A 508 0.80 -44.98 41.37
C PRO A 508 1.94 -44.77 40.30
N PRO A 509 1.99 -43.75 39.40
CA PRO A 509 1.17 -42.53 39.26
C PRO A 509 0.67 -42.16 37.83
N GLY A 510 -0.26 -41.19 37.77
CA GLY A 510 -0.76 -40.56 36.54
C GLY A 510 -1.72 -39.39 36.82
N SER A 511 -1.30 -38.18 36.46
CA SER A 511 -2.01 -36.91 36.73
C SER A 511 -2.87 -36.47 35.51
N PRO A 512 -3.82 -35.52 35.62
CA PRO A 512 -4.91 -35.44 36.61
C PRO A 512 -6.31 -35.23 35.97
N ARG A 513 -7.34 -35.37 36.81
CA ARG A 513 -8.75 -35.03 36.57
C ARG A 513 -8.94 -33.53 36.21
N PRO A 514 -9.67 -33.17 35.14
CA PRO A 514 -10.10 -31.78 34.94
C PRO A 514 -11.14 -31.39 35.99
N SER A 515 -10.86 -30.31 36.72
CA SER A 515 -11.82 -29.61 37.57
C SER A 515 -11.94 -28.16 37.06
N SER A 516 -13.11 -27.56 37.23
CA SER A 516 -13.57 -26.34 36.54
C SER A 516 -12.56 -25.17 36.43
N PRO A 517 -12.31 -24.64 35.21
CA PRO A 517 -11.70 -23.33 35.03
C PRO A 517 -12.77 -22.23 35.02
N ALA A 518 -12.90 -21.48 36.11
CA ALA A 518 -13.67 -20.22 36.15
C ALA A 518 -12.76 -19.01 35.89
N VAL A 519 -11.95 -19.07 34.80
CA VAL A 519 -10.91 -18.07 34.49
C VAL A 519 -10.77 -17.88 32.97
N SER A 520 -11.62 -17.05 32.36
CA SER A 520 -11.45 -16.61 30.96
C SER A 520 -12.27 -15.37 30.55
N GLN A 521 -12.55 -14.43 31.45
CA GLN A 521 -13.23 -13.15 31.09
C GLN A 521 -12.32 -11.91 31.13
N ARG A 522 -11.23 -11.92 31.93
CA ARG A 522 -10.33 -10.75 32.01
C ARG A 522 -9.53 -10.50 30.74
N SER A 523 -9.04 -11.54 30.08
CA SER A 523 -8.21 -11.42 28.87
C SER A 523 -8.91 -10.76 27.68
N GLU A 524 -10.23 -10.93 27.55
CA GLU A 524 -11.02 -10.24 26.52
C GLU A 524 -11.29 -8.77 26.88
N GLU A 525 -11.48 -8.48 28.18
CA GLU A 525 -11.59 -7.10 28.67
C GLU A 525 -10.26 -6.34 28.55
N ASP A 526 -9.13 -6.93 28.93
CA ASP A 526 -7.80 -6.32 28.91
C ASP A 526 -7.36 -5.92 27.49
N VAL A 527 -7.56 -6.78 26.49
CA VAL A 527 -7.27 -6.46 25.07
C VAL A 527 -8.15 -5.31 24.57
N ASN A 528 -9.43 -5.29 24.96
CA ASN A 528 -10.36 -4.24 24.56
C ASN A 528 -10.03 -2.90 25.25
N ILE A 529 -9.55 -2.92 26.49
CA ILE A 529 -9.03 -1.75 27.22
C ILE A 529 -7.80 -1.17 26.53
N GLU A 530 -6.86 -1.99 26.04
CA GLU A 530 -5.66 -1.51 25.36
C GLU A 530 -5.97 -0.87 23.99
N TYR A 531 -6.91 -1.46 23.23
CA TYR A 531 -7.44 -0.81 22.02
C TYR A 531 -8.11 0.54 22.35
N LEU A 532 -8.99 0.58 23.36
CA LEU A 532 -9.66 1.81 23.77
C LEU A 532 -8.66 2.88 24.24
N ARG A 533 -7.61 2.48 24.95
CA ARG A 533 -6.52 3.35 25.41
C ARG A 533 -5.80 4.01 24.24
N ASN A 534 -5.43 3.24 23.21
CA ASN A 534 -4.72 3.77 22.05
C ASN A 534 -5.61 4.72 21.22
N VAL A 535 -6.89 4.39 21.03
CA VAL A 535 -7.86 5.30 20.39
C VAL A 535 -8.02 6.59 21.21
N ILE A 536 -8.19 6.49 22.53
CA ILE A 536 -8.31 7.67 23.42
C ILE A 536 -7.06 8.54 23.36
N LEU A 537 -5.85 7.96 23.32
CA LEU A 537 -4.60 8.70 23.19
C LEU A 537 -4.50 9.46 21.86
N GLN A 538 -4.81 8.81 20.73
CA GLN A 538 -4.81 9.44 19.40
C GLN A 538 -5.78 10.64 19.33
N PHE A 539 -6.95 10.53 19.98
CA PHE A 539 -7.91 11.62 20.10
C PHE A 539 -7.49 12.73 21.09
N LEU A 540 -6.55 12.49 21.99
CA LEU A 540 -5.98 13.48 22.93
C LEU A 540 -4.77 14.21 22.36
N GLU A 541 -3.98 13.55 21.52
CA GLU A 541 -2.83 14.09 20.79
C GLU A 541 -3.25 15.23 19.85
N HIS A 542 -4.27 14.99 19.02
CA HIS A 542 -4.84 16.02 18.15
C HIS A 542 -5.80 16.94 18.93
N LYS A 543 -5.32 18.13 19.31
CA LYS A 543 -6.07 19.08 20.15
C LYS A 543 -7.48 19.41 19.65
N GLU A 544 -7.68 19.41 18.34
CA GLU A 544 -8.94 19.73 17.65
C GLU A 544 -9.97 18.58 17.67
N MET A 545 -9.53 17.33 17.88
CA MET A 545 -10.39 16.15 17.86
C MET A 545 -10.98 15.80 19.23
N ARG A 546 -10.40 16.35 20.31
CA ARG A 546 -10.86 16.16 21.70
C ARG A 546 -12.36 16.46 21.95
N PRO A 547 -13.02 17.46 21.31
CA PRO A 547 -14.48 17.65 21.46
C PRO A 547 -15.31 16.48 20.92
N ASN A 548 -14.81 15.79 19.89
CA ASN A 548 -15.45 14.58 19.36
C ASN A 548 -15.28 13.40 20.33
N LEU A 549 -14.10 13.26 20.94
CA LEU A 549 -13.85 12.28 22.01
C LEU A 549 -14.79 12.48 23.21
N VAL A 550 -14.97 13.72 23.68
CA VAL A 550 -15.92 14.01 24.78
C VAL A 550 -17.35 13.62 24.40
N ARG A 551 -17.77 13.81 23.15
CA ARG A 551 -19.09 13.39 22.67
C ARG A 551 -19.26 11.87 22.66
N VAL A 552 -18.23 11.12 22.26
CA VAL A 552 -18.22 9.65 22.26
C VAL A 552 -18.19 9.10 23.69
N LEU A 553 -17.26 9.58 24.54
CA LEU A 553 -17.16 9.17 25.95
C LEU A 553 -18.44 9.50 26.73
N SER A 554 -19.07 10.66 26.48
CA SER A 554 -20.36 11.02 27.06
C SER A 554 -21.49 10.06 26.68
N THR A 555 -21.39 9.38 25.54
CA THR A 555 -22.38 8.40 25.08
C THR A 555 -22.14 7.03 25.71
N ILE A 556 -20.86 6.60 25.78
CA ILE A 556 -20.44 5.32 26.37
C ILE A 556 -20.62 5.32 27.90
N LEU A 557 -20.10 6.35 28.57
CA LEU A 557 -20.14 6.52 30.03
C LEU A 557 -21.44 7.18 30.54
N ARG A 558 -22.39 7.47 29.64
CA ARG A 558 -23.74 8.00 29.95
C ARG A 558 -23.74 9.27 30.82
N PHE A 559 -22.83 10.20 30.55
CA PHE A 559 -22.78 11.49 31.27
C PHE A 559 -24.09 12.27 31.09
N THR A 560 -24.49 13.01 32.12
CA THR A 560 -25.67 13.89 32.03
C THR A 560 -25.40 15.05 31.08
N PRO A 561 -26.44 15.62 30.42
CA PRO A 561 -26.26 16.77 29.53
C PRO A 561 -25.69 18.04 30.19
N GLN A 562 -25.52 18.09 31.51
CA GLN A 562 -24.80 19.18 32.20
C GLN A 562 -23.30 18.89 32.26
N GLU A 563 -22.91 17.66 32.57
CA GLU A 563 -21.51 17.21 32.61
C GLU A 563 -20.86 17.28 31.22
N THR A 564 -21.55 16.81 30.18
CA THR A 564 -21.06 16.89 28.79
C THR A 564 -20.76 18.33 28.39
N ARG A 565 -21.63 19.29 28.73
CA ARG A 565 -21.42 20.73 28.45
C ARG A 565 -20.27 21.30 29.28
N ARG A 566 -20.12 20.90 30.54
CA ARG A 566 -19.01 21.31 31.42
C ARG A 566 -17.65 20.79 30.95
N LEU A 567 -17.62 19.62 30.31
CA LEU A 567 -16.40 19.03 29.73
C LEU A 567 -16.06 19.67 28.37
N ILE A 568 -17.03 19.84 27.47
CA ILE A 568 -16.80 20.50 26.17
C ILE A 568 -16.31 21.95 26.37
N ALA A 569 -16.81 22.67 27.37
CA ALA A 569 -16.36 24.03 27.70
C ALA A 569 -14.95 24.13 28.35
N LYS A 570 -14.19 23.03 28.41
CA LYS A 570 -12.83 22.94 28.98
C LYS A 570 -11.78 22.35 28.04
N VAL A 571 -12.17 22.03 26.80
CA VAL A 571 -11.36 21.27 25.84
C VAL A 571 -10.90 22.17 24.70
#